data_AF-X0VPW9-F1
#
_entry.id   AF-X0VPW9-F1
#
_cell.length_a   1.000
_cell.length_b   1.000
_cell.length_c   1.000
_cell.angle_alpha   90.00
_cell.angle_beta   90.00
_cell.angle_gamma   90.00
#
_symmetry.space_group_name_H-M   'P 1'
#
loop_
_entity.id
_entity.type
_entity.pdbx_description
1 polymer ?
#
loop_
_entity_poly.entity_id
_entity_poly.type
_entity_poly.pdbx_seq_one_letter_code
_entity_poly.pdbx_strand_id
1 'polypeptide(L)'
;LLVGESEAMKNVKDRKNFIKMAAVAPDYQIARFLRERAQMTAIYNEKVAPVERIIAVQGVPLLQRKDGVIIMLAPLDHVAWTQRLWLKESKGSGTFNKLPGFSGKEVWIIGAFDPVARKALEIEGWKVKEDFASKFLTGKK
;
A
#
# COMPACT_ATOMS: atom_id res chain seq x y z
N LEU A 1 6.32 1.79 -18.26
CA LEU A 1 6.73 1.31 -16.91
C LEU A 1 5.54 0.89 -16.06
N LEU A 2 4.61 1.78 -15.65
CA LEU A 2 3.39 1.37 -14.93
C LEU A 2 2.54 0.30 -15.66
N VAL A 3 2.57 0.30 -16.99
CA VAL A 3 1.90 -0.71 -17.83
C VAL A 3 2.50 -2.11 -17.63
N GLY A 4 3.83 -2.23 -17.54
CA GLY A 4 4.49 -3.53 -17.32
C GLY A 4 4.21 -4.12 -15.95
N GLU A 5 4.19 -3.29 -14.90
CA GLU A 5 3.77 -3.74 -13.55
C GLU A 5 2.30 -4.18 -13.54
N SER A 6 1.46 -3.51 -14.34
CA SER A 6 0.06 -3.90 -14.50
C SER A 6 -0.09 -5.26 -15.18
N GLU A 7 0.78 -5.60 -16.14
CA GLU A 7 0.81 -6.92 -16.77
C GLU A 7 1.24 -8.02 -15.80
N ALA A 8 2.24 -7.76 -14.95
CA ALA A 8 2.64 -8.67 -13.87
C ALA A 8 1.47 -8.97 -12.88
N MET A 9 0.52 -8.04 -12.79
CA MET A 9 -0.69 -8.15 -11.99
C MET A 9 -1.95 -8.55 -12.79
N LYS A 10 -1.81 -9.31 -13.89
CA LYS A 10 -2.93 -9.65 -14.79
C LYS A 10 -4.19 -10.21 -14.09
N ASN A 11 -4.01 -10.97 -13.01
CA ASN A 11 -5.09 -11.58 -12.23
C ASN A 11 -5.68 -10.67 -11.14
N VAL A 12 -5.07 -9.51 -10.89
CA VAL A 12 -5.53 -8.54 -9.89
C VAL A 12 -6.63 -7.68 -10.52
N LYS A 13 -7.82 -7.72 -9.92
CA LYS A 13 -8.95 -6.90 -10.35
C LYS A 13 -8.66 -5.42 -10.08
N ASP A 14 -9.22 -4.55 -10.91
CA ASP A 14 -9.16 -3.09 -10.72
C ASP A 14 -7.76 -2.47 -10.71
N ARG A 15 -6.76 -3.18 -11.27
CA ARG A 15 -5.37 -2.68 -11.43
C ARG A 15 -5.23 -1.35 -12.17
N LYS A 16 -6.22 -1.01 -13.01
CA LYS A 16 -6.36 0.30 -13.67
C LYS A 16 -6.44 1.47 -12.68
N ASN A 17 -6.77 1.23 -11.41
CA ASN A 17 -6.82 2.26 -10.39
C ASN A 17 -5.44 2.89 -10.13
N PHE A 18 -4.33 2.12 -10.19
CA PHE A 18 -2.99 2.71 -10.14
C PHE A 18 -2.70 3.62 -11.33
N ILE A 19 -3.09 3.20 -12.55
CA ILE A 19 -2.88 3.98 -13.78
C ILE A 19 -3.69 5.27 -13.73
N LYS A 20 -4.97 5.20 -13.37
CA LYS A 20 -5.84 6.37 -13.23
C LYS A 20 -5.28 7.37 -12.23
N MET A 21 -4.83 6.87 -11.08
CA MET A 21 -4.28 7.71 -10.02
C MET A 21 -2.96 8.39 -10.45
N ALA A 22 -2.10 7.66 -11.15
CA ALA A 22 -0.84 8.18 -11.64
C ALA A 22 -1.01 9.21 -12.76
N ALA A 23 -2.05 9.05 -13.60
CA ALA A 23 -2.36 9.97 -14.68
C ALA A 23 -2.83 11.36 -14.19
N VAL A 24 -3.40 11.42 -12.99
CA VAL A 24 -3.85 12.68 -12.34
C VAL A 24 -2.89 13.14 -11.24
N ALA A 25 -1.68 12.58 -11.18
CA ALA A 25 -0.68 12.98 -10.19
C ALA A 25 -0.31 14.47 -10.40
N PRO A 26 -0.32 15.28 -9.33
CA PRO A 26 -0.07 16.72 -9.43
C PRO A 26 1.37 17.06 -9.80
N ASP A 27 2.30 16.14 -9.54
CA ASP A 27 3.72 16.32 -9.79
C ASP A 27 4.42 14.97 -10.03
N TYR A 28 5.68 15.08 -10.46
CA TYR A 28 6.53 13.92 -10.75
C TYR A 28 6.79 13.06 -9.51
N GLN A 29 6.87 13.64 -8.31
CA GLN A 29 7.17 12.90 -7.08
C GLN A 29 6.01 11.97 -6.72
N ILE A 30 4.76 12.43 -6.85
CA ILE A 30 3.57 11.60 -6.64
C ILE A 30 3.46 10.52 -7.74
N ALA A 31 3.75 10.87 -9.00
CA ALA A 31 3.75 9.88 -10.09
C ALA A 31 4.80 8.78 -9.86
N ARG A 32 6.01 9.17 -9.41
CA ARG A 32 7.09 8.24 -9.04
C ARG A 32 6.70 7.36 -7.86
N PHE A 33 6.13 7.94 -6.81
CA PHE A 33 5.64 7.22 -5.64
C PHE A 33 4.60 6.16 -6.04
N LEU A 34 3.64 6.51 -6.90
CA LEU A 34 2.64 5.56 -7.39
C LEU A 34 3.24 4.45 -8.25
N ARG A 35 4.27 4.75 -9.04
CA ARG A 35 5.02 3.74 -9.81
C ARG A 35 5.72 2.73 -8.90
N GLU A 36 6.45 3.21 -7.89
CA GLU A 36 7.15 2.36 -6.93
C GLU A 36 6.18 1.52 -6.10
N ARG A 37 4.98 2.05 -5.80
CA ARG A 37 3.90 1.27 -5.18
C ARG A 37 3.36 0.17 -6.08
N ALA A 38 3.21 0.43 -7.38
CA ALA A 38 2.79 -0.60 -8.33
C ALA A 38 3.82 -1.73 -8.43
N GLN A 39 5.12 -1.40 -8.43
CA GLN A 39 6.22 -2.37 -8.36
C GLN A 39 6.17 -3.22 -7.08
N MET A 40 6.06 -2.54 -5.94
CA MET A 40 5.93 -3.20 -4.64
C MET A 40 4.69 -4.12 -4.59
N THR A 41 3.60 -3.72 -5.25
CA THR A 41 2.38 -4.52 -5.37
C THR A 41 2.59 -5.78 -6.21
N ALA A 42 3.24 -5.66 -7.37
CA ALA A 42 3.53 -6.82 -8.23
C ALA A 42 4.35 -7.87 -7.46
N ILE A 43 5.39 -7.42 -6.74
CA ILE A 43 6.27 -8.27 -5.94
C ILE A 43 5.53 -8.87 -4.75
N TYR A 44 4.69 -8.09 -4.05
CA TYR A 44 3.85 -8.62 -2.97
C TYR A 44 2.92 -9.73 -3.48
N ASN A 45 2.26 -9.50 -4.61
CA ASN A 45 1.33 -10.45 -5.22
C ASN A 45 2.03 -11.74 -5.65
N GLU A 46 3.27 -11.65 -6.11
CA GLU A 46 4.07 -12.79 -6.54
C GLU A 46 4.69 -13.57 -5.37
N LYS A 47 5.30 -12.87 -4.41
CA LYS A 47 6.19 -13.48 -3.40
C LYS A 47 5.59 -13.60 -2.00
N VAL A 48 4.56 -12.81 -1.67
CA VAL A 48 4.02 -12.74 -0.31
C VAL A 48 2.64 -13.36 -0.22
N ALA A 49 1.66 -12.78 -0.92
CA ALA A 49 0.31 -13.31 -0.94
C ALA A 49 -0.48 -12.79 -2.16
N PRO A 50 -1.34 -13.63 -2.77
CA PRO A 50 -2.18 -13.21 -3.89
C PRO A 50 -3.09 -12.03 -3.52
N VAL A 51 -3.03 -10.98 -4.31
CA VAL A 51 -3.90 -9.81 -4.24
C VAL A 51 -5.15 -10.08 -5.06
N GLU A 52 -6.34 -9.88 -4.48
CA GLU A 52 -7.57 -10.05 -5.22
C GLU A 52 -7.88 -8.82 -6.07
N ARG A 53 -7.81 -7.63 -5.46
CA ARG A 53 -8.20 -6.38 -6.11
C ARG A 53 -7.49 -5.17 -5.53
N ILE A 54 -7.47 -4.10 -6.33
CA ILE A 54 -7.03 -2.78 -5.90
C ILE A 54 -8.24 -1.90 -5.67
N ILE A 55 -8.44 -1.47 -4.43
CA ILE A 55 -9.52 -0.56 -4.04
C ILE A 55 -8.99 0.87 -3.90
N ALA A 56 -9.86 1.87 -4.02
CA ALA A 56 -9.51 3.25 -3.75
C ALA A 56 -10.23 3.72 -2.50
N VAL A 57 -9.49 4.06 -1.45
CA VAL A 57 -10.04 4.62 -0.20
C VAL A 57 -9.50 6.03 -0.03
N GLN A 58 -10.40 7.02 -0.01
CA GLN A 58 -10.02 8.44 0.11
C GLN A 58 -8.96 8.88 -0.93
N GLY A 59 -9.05 8.33 -2.16
CA GLY A 59 -8.05 8.61 -3.20
C GLY A 59 -6.69 7.96 -2.95
N VAL A 60 -6.59 6.92 -2.11
CA VAL A 60 -5.38 6.12 -1.95
C VAL A 60 -5.65 4.73 -2.50
N PRO A 61 -4.93 4.26 -3.53
CA PRO A 61 -5.07 2.89 -3.99
C PRO A 61 -4.52 1.96 -2.90
N LEU A 62 -5.30 0.99 -2.46
CA LEU A 62 -4.92 -0.02 -1.47
C LEU A 62 -5.18 -1.40 -2.05
N LEU A 63 -4.49 -2.40 -1.52
CA LEU A 63 -4.70 -3.79 -1.92
C LEU A 63 -5.74 -4.42 -1.01
N GLN A 64 -6.55 -5.31 -1.58
CA GLN A 64 -7.40 -6.21 -0.81
C GLN A 64 -7.06 -7.64 -1.21
N ARG A 65 -6.74 -8.46 -0.20
CA ARG A 65 -6.58 -9.91 -0.34
C ARG A 65 -7.93 -10.62 -0.29
N LYS A 66 -7.96 -11.87 -0.75
CA LYS A 66 -9.18 -12.72 -0.72
C LYS A 66 -9.74 -12.95 0.68
N ASP A 67 -8.89 -12.92 1.70
CA ASP A 67 -9.29 -13.05 3.11
C ASP A 67 -9.79 -11.74 3.71
N GLY A 68 -9.89 -10.67 2.92
CA GLY A 68 -10.45 -9.39 3.35
C GLY A 68 -9.47 -8.38 3.91
N VAL A 69 -8.20 -8.76 4.06
CA VAL A 69 -7.17 -7.87 4.62
C VAL A 69 -6.86 -6.75 3.65
N ILE A 70 -6.87 -5.51 4.16
CA ILE A 70 -6.51 -4.30 3.42
C ILE A 70 -5.03 -3.98 3.65
N ILE A 71 -4.30 -3.73 2.58
CA ILE A 71 -2.85 -3.52 2.66
C ILE A 71 -2.47 -2.19 2.02
N MET A 72 -1.76 -1.38 2.79
CA MET A 72 -1.04 -0.20 2.32
C MET A 72 0.42 -0.57 2.09
N LEU A 73 0.82 -0.67 0.81
CA LEU A 73 2.23 -0.71 0.44
C LEU A 73 2.71 0.72 0.19
N ALA A 74 3.76 1.16 0.90
CA ALA A 74 4.31 2.50 0.79
C ALA A 74 5.86 2.45 0.71
N PRO A 75 6.48 2.85 -0.42
CA PRO A 75 7.93 2.90 -0.58
C PRO A 75 8.51 4.11 0.16
N LEU A 76 8.44 4.07 1.49
CA LEU A 76 8.98 5.10 2.39
C LEU A 76 10.13 4.53 3.20
N ASP A 77 11.24 5.26 3.25
CA ASP A 77 12.42 4.90 4.03
C ASP A 77 12.22 5.17 5.52
N HIS A 78 11.42 6.18 5.85
CA HIS A 78 11.14 6.56 7.22
C HIS A 78 9.75 7.15 7.39
N VAL A 79 9.04 6.78 8.46
CA VAL A 79 7.70 7.29 8.77
C VAL A 79 7.60 7.78 10.21
N ALA A 80 7.40 9.09 10.34
CA ALA A 80 7.16 9.76 11.62
C ALA A 80 5.66 9.97 11.89
N TRP A 81 5.29 10.02 13.17
CA TRP A 81 3.92 10.30 13.58
C TRP A 81 3.64 11.80 13.53
N THR A 82 3.06 12.24 12.42
CA THR A 82 2.71 13.65 12.21
C THR A 82 1.20 13.85 12.27
N GLN A 83 0.76 15.06 12.57
CA GLN A 83 -0.66 15.43 12.52
C GLN A 83 -1.28 15.13 11.15
N ARG A 84 -0.52 15.30 10.06
CA ARG A 84 -0.96 14.98 8.70
C ARG A 84 -1.18 13.49 8.49
N LEU A 85 -0.30 12.64 9.05
CA LEU A 85 -0.47 11.19 9.00
C LEU A 85 -1.70 10.77 9.81
N TRP A 86 -1.84 11.27 11.04
CA TRP A 86 -3.00 11.01 11.88
C TRP A 86 -4.32 11.39 11.19
N LEU A 87 -4.43 12.59 10.63
CA LEU A 87 -5.63 13.03 9.91
C LEU A 87 -5.98 12.12 8.71
N LYS A 88 -4.97 11.63 7.99
CA LYS A 88 -5.20 10.69 6.88
C LYS A 88 -5.63 9.31 7.38
N GLU A 89 -4.99 8.82 8.43
CA GLU A 89 -5.30 7.55 9.08
C GLU A 89 -6.75 7.56 9.59
N SER A 90 -7.15 8.56 10.37
CA SER A 90 -8.49 8.60 10.97
C SER A 90 -9.60 8.67 9.92
N LYS A 91 -9.38 9.40 8.82
CA LYS A 91 -10.33 9.44 7.69
C LYS A 91 -10.43 8.09 6.95
N GLY A 92 -9.29 7.43 6.77
CA GLY A 92 -9.21 6.12 6.10
C GLY A 92 -9.88 5.03 6.94
N SER A 93 -9.55 4.96 8.23
CA SER A 93 -10.03 3.95 9.17
C SER A 93 -11.55 3.96 9.33
N GLY A 94 -12.20 5.14 9.32
CA GLY A 94 -13.65 5.25 9.30
C GLY A 94 -14.33 4.66 8.03
N THR A 95 -13.55 4.39 6.98
CA THR A 95 -14.04 3.82 5.72
C THR A 95 -13.83 2.31 5.64
N PHE A 96 -12.79 1.75 6.29
CA PHE A 96 -12.42 0.34 6.12
C PHE A 96 -13.48 -0.65 6.60
N ASN A 97 -14.12 -0.39 7.75
CA ASN A 97 -15.17 -1.26 8.30
C ASN A 97 -16.41 -1.37 7.40
N LYS A 98 -16.55 -0.46 6.42
CA LYS A 98 -17.66 -0.46 5.44
C LYS A 98 -17.29 -1.22 4.16
N LEU A 99 -16.05 -1.68 4.03
CA LEU A 99 -15.61 -2.43 2.86
C LEU A 99 -16.11 -3.89 2.97
N PRO A 100 -16.68 -4.45 1.90
CA PRO A 100 -17.10 -5.84 1.88
C PRO A 100 -15.95 -6.78 2.24
N GLY A 101 -16.22 -7.68 3.18
CA GLY A 101 -15.27 -8.71 3.62
C GLY A 101 -14.10 -8.18 4.44
N PHE A 102 -14.09 -6.92 4.89
CA PHE A 102 -13.00 -6.38 5.72
C PHE A 102 -12.71 -7.25 6.94
N SER A 103 -11.45 -7.64 7.11
CA SER A 103 -11.00 -8.51 8.22
C SER A 103 -9.77 -7.99 8.95
N GLY A 104 -9.16 -6.91 8.47
CA GLY A 104 -7.98 -6.30 9.10
C GLY A 104 -7.22 -5.38 8.15
N LYS A 105 -6.21 -4.70 8.69
CA LYS A 105 -5.38 -3.75 7.93
C LYS A 105 -3.89 -3.91 8.23
N GLU A 106 -3.07 -3.80 7.18
CA GLU A 106 -1.62 -3.89 7.27
C GLU A 106 -0.96 -2.74 6.52
N VAL A 107 0.16 -2.24 7.06
CA VAL A 107 0.99 -1.26 6.38
C VAL A 107 2.40 -1.81 6.24
N TRP A 108 2.92 -1.76 5.02
CA TRP A 108 4.25 -2.27 4.69
C TRP A 108 5.08 -1.14 4.08
N ILE A 109 6.28 -0.94 4.62
CA ILE A 109 7.25 0.02 4.10
C ILE A 109 8.59 -0.61 3.80
N ILE A 110 9.41 0.10 3.02
CA ILE A 110 10.76 -0.36 2.67
C ILE A 110 11.78 -0.12 3.77
N GLY A 111 11.62 0.95 4.56
CA GLY A 111 12.47 1.26 5.71
C GLY A 111 11.76 1.05 7.03
N ALA A 112 11.82 2.04 7.93
CA ALA A 112 11.39 1.93 9.32
C ALA A 112 10.38 3.00 9.76
N PHE A 113 9.55 2.67 10.75
CA PHE A 113 8.71 3.62 11.46
C PHE A 113 9.43 4.14 12.70
N ASP A 114 9.21 5.41 13.04
CA ASP A 114 9.51 5.89 14.39
C ASP A 114 8.76 5.03 15.42
N PRO A 115 9.34 4.76 16.60
CA PRO A 115 8.66 3.98 17.65
C PRO A 115 7.27 4.54 18.01
N VAL A 116 7.13 5.87 18.00
CA VAL A 116 5.84 6.56 18.24
C VAL A 116 4.85 6.29 17.12
N ALA A 117 5.29 6.36 15.85
CA ALA A 117 4.43 6.10 14.69
C ALA A 117 3.97 4.66 14.64
N ARG A 118 4.88 3.72 14.90
CA ARG A 118 4.58 2.30 14.99
C ARG A 118 3.48 2.05 16.03
N LYS A 119 3.70 2.51 17.27
CA LYS A 119 2.76 2.29 18.37
C LYS A 119 1.40 2.93 18.08
N ALA A 120 1.37 4.14 17.53
CA ALA A 120 0.12 4.81 17.17
C ALA A 120 -0.67 4.02 16.10
N LEU A 121 0.00 3.54 15.04
CA LEU A 121 -0.64 2.74 14.02
C LEU A 121 -1.14 1.38 14.54
N GLU A 122 -0.36 0.72 15.40
CA GLU A 122 -0.77 -0.54 16.06
C GLU A 122 -1.99 -0.35 16.96
N ILE A 123 -2.07 0.75 17.71
CA ILE A 123 -3.26 1.13 18.51
C ILE A 123 -4.50 1.29 17.61
N GLU A 124 -4.32 1.91 16.44
CA GLU A 124 -5.40 2.04 15.47
C GLU A 124 -5.74 0.70 14.78
N GLY A 125 -5.06 -0.39 15.09
CA GLY A 125 -5.33 -1.74 14.59
C GLY A 125 -4.59 -2.09 13.30
N TRP A 126 -3.54 -1.35 12.94
CA TRP A 126 -2.65 -1.73 11.84
C TRP A 126 -1.63 -2.78 12.28
N LYS A 127 -1.44 -3.81 11.46
CA LYS A 127 -0.21 -4.61 11.51
C LYS A 127 0.89 -3.86 10.75
N VAL A 128 1.93 -3.44 11.46
CA VAL A 128 3.05 -2.68 10.89
C VAL A 128 4.16 -3.63 10.43
N LYS A 129 4.59 -3.48 9.18
CA LYS A 129 5.63 -4.29 8.54
C LYS A 129 6.69 -3.39 7.90
N GLU A 130 7.94 -3.67 8.24
CA GLU A 130 9.12 -2.92 7.81
C GLU A 130 10.03 -3.80 6.98
N ASP A 131 11.05 -3.17 6.38
CA ASP A 131 12.11 -3.83 5.62
C ASP A 131 11.59 -4.65 4.43
N PHE A 132 10.53 -4.20 3.76
CA PHE A 132 10.01 -4.91 2.60
C PHE A 132 11.08 -5.06 1.51
N ALA A 133 11.91 -4.03 1.33
CA ALA A 133 12.95 -4.01 0.31
C ALA A 133 14.00 -5.11 0.52
N SER A 134 14.59 -5.19 1.71
CA SER A 134 15.62 -6.18 2.02
C SER A 134 15.09 -7.61 2.00
N LYS A 135 13.78 -7.80 2.27
CA LYS A 135 13.13 -9.11 2.29
C LYS A 135 12.69 -9.60 0.91
N PHE A 136 12.24 -8.71 0.02
CA PHE A 136 11.54 -9.13 -1.20
C PHE A 136 12.02 -8.45 -2.50
N LEU A 137 12.72 -7.31 -2.41
CA LEU A 137 13.27 -6.60 -3.58
C LEU A 137 14.71 -7.05 -3.92
N THR A 138 15.42 -7.72 -3.00
CA THR A 138 16.76 -8.28 -3.22
C THR A 138 16.70 -9.61 -3.99
N GLY A 139 16.30 -9.54 -5.26
CA GLY A 139 16.60 -10.56 -6.27
C GLY A 139 17.95 -10.24 -6.92
N LYS A 140 18.82 -11.26 -7.03
CA LYS A 140 20.14 -11.21 -7.67
C LYS A 140 20.15 -10.38 -8.97
N LYS A 141 21.22 -9.58 -9.12
CA LYS A 141 21.67 -9.09 -10.43
C LYS A 141 21.83 -10.23 -11.42
#